data_AF-A0A7W8N2D1-F1
#
_entry.id   AF-A0A7W8N2D1-F1
#
_cell.length_a   1.000
_cell.length_b   1.000
_cell.length_c   1.000
_cell.angle_alpha   90.00
_cell.angle_beta   90.00
_cell.angle_gamma   90.00
#
_symmetry.space_group_name_H-M   'P 1'
#
loop_
_entity.id
_entity.type
_entity.pdbx_description
1 polymer ?
#
loop_
_entity_poly.entity_id
_entity_poly.type
_entity_poly.pdbx_seq_one_letter_code
_entity_poly.pdbx_strand_id
1 'polypeptide(L)'
;MPRITKWTTQLLVEKGNRHGLCGVHPDWGMHPSWIAGIEGLDAYNRWVCEVLMPIAFQWIEENYTAVYASVPDDYKDDVGVVIASAFELVKAMSNYSDGEDKAKEFDAAHEGGNVDLTKLNPVWTDIVKQVRNDTKTEYDKYKSVLKDTID
;
A
#
# COMPACT_ATOMS: atom_id res chain seq x y z
N MET A 1 3.39 26.48 -21.27
CA MET A 1 3.58 26.13 -19.86
C MET A 1 4.15 24.72 -19.80
N PRO A 2 5.39 24.52 -19.32
CA PRO A 2 5.95 23.19 -19.25
C PRO A 2 5.25 22.42 -18.13
N ARG A 3 4.43 21.48 -18.61
CA ARG A 3 3.78 20.32 -17.98
C ARG A 3 4.45 19.89 -16.67
N ILE A 4 3.67 19.34 -15.74
CA ILE A 4 4.16 18.32 -14.81
C ILE A 4 4.79 17.26 -15.70
N THR A 5 6.09 17.41 -15.89
CA THR A 5 6.77 16.70 -16.93
C THR A 5 6.78 15.24 -16.53
N LYS A 6 6.78 14.36 -17.53
CA LYS A 6 7.15 12.94 -17.44
C LYS A 6 8.20 12.64 -16.35
N TRP A 7 9.13 13.58 -16.13
CA TRP A 7 10.12 13.63 -15.06
C TRP A 7 9.59 13.49 -13.62
N THR A 8 8.42 13.99 -13.20
CA THR A 8 7.99 13.91 -11.78
C THR A 8 7.48 12.51 -11.43
N THR A 9 6.66 11.92 -12.31
CA THR A 9 6.26 10.51 -12.22
C THR A 9 7.48 9.61 -12.37
N GLN A 10 8.38 9.92 -13.31
CA GLN A 10 9.59 9.16 -13.54
C GLN A 10 10.60 9.30 -12.39
N LEU A 11 10.72 10.45 -11.72
CA LEU A 11 11.57 10.65 -10.54
C LEU A 11 11.02 9.95 -9.30
N LEU A 12 9.71 9.91 -9.10
CA LEU A 12 9.10 9.16 -7.99
C LEU A 12 9.26 7.65 -8.20
N VAL A 13 9.08 7.17 -9.43
CA VAL A 13 9.31 5.76 -9.81
C VAL A 13 10.81 5.40 -9.79
N GLU A 14 11.70 6.27 -10.27
CA GLU A 14 13.16 6.02 -10.28
C GLU A 14 13.80 6.18 -8.89
N LYS A 15 13.27 7.03 -8.00
CA LYS A 15 13.75 7.17 -6.62
C LYS A 15 13.25 6.07 -5.69
N GLY A 16 12.09 5.47 -5.96
CA GLY A 16 11.67 4.23 -5.30
C GLY A 16 12.56 3.03 -5.62
N ASN A 17 13.47 3.16 -6.60
CA ASN A 17 14.19 2.05 -7.21
C ASN A 17 15.65 1.90 -6.75
N ARG A 18 16.07 2.52 -5.64
CA ARG A 18 17.46 2.42 -5.16
C ARG A 18 17.55 1.79 -3.78
N HIS A 19 17.65 0.47 -3.82
CA HIS A 19 17.96 -0.45 -2.72
C HIS A 19 16.84 -0.50 -1.67
N GLY A 20 16.03 -1.55 -1.72
CA GLY A 20 15.21 -1.92 -0.58
C GLY A 20 16.09 -2.12 0.67
N LEU A 21 15.50 -2.04 1.85
CA LEU A 21 16.23 -2.09 3.13
C LEU A 21 16.99 -3.43 3.39
N CYS A 22 16.88 -4.37 2.45
CA CYS A 22 17.65 -5.60 2.40
C CYS A 22 19.17 -5.32 2.38
N GLY A 23 19.91 -5.96 3.30
CA GLY A 23 21.38 -5.87 3.35
C GLY A 23 21.96 -4.59 3.97
N VAL A 24 21.14 -3.75 4.61
CA VAL A 24 21.62 -2.54 5.33
C VAL A 24 22.30 -2.90 6.66
N HIS A 25 21.94 -4.04 7.24
CA HIS A 25 22.58 -4.61 8.44
C HIS A 25 22.91 -6.09 8.22
N PRO A 26 23.90 -6.66 8.92
CA PRO A 26 24.12 -8.10 8.90
C PRO A 26 22.89 -8.83 9.47
N ASP A 27 22.33 -9.77 8.72
CA ASP A 27 21.09 -10.49 9.09
C ASP A 27 21.16 -11.17 10.46
N TRP A 28 22.34 -11.65 10.86
CA TRP A 28 22.57 -12.28 12.17
C TRP A 28 22.52 -11.31 13.36
N GLY A 29 22.56 -10.00 13.10
CA GLY A 29 22.58 -8.96 14.12
C GLY A 29 21.21 -8.47 14.59
N MET A 30 20.13 -8.94 13.96
CA MET A 30 18.75 -8.52 14.28
C MET A 30 17.81 -9.71 14.38
N HIS A 31 16.72 -9.55 15.13
CA HIS A 31 15.69 -10.58 15.25
C HIS A 31 15.02 -10.81 13.87
N PRO A 32 14.80 -12.06 13.41
CA PRO A 32 14.23 -12.31 12.08
C PRO A 32 12.87 -11.64 11.85
N SER A 33 11.99 -11.62 12.86
CA SER A 33 10.70 -10.91 12.76
C SER A 33 10.84 -9.39 12.60
N TRP A 34 11.90 -8.78 13.13
CA TRP A 34 12.18 -7.36 12.92
C TRP A 34 12.58 -7.11 11.47
N ILE A 35 13.50 -7.92 10.94
CA ILE A 35 13.93 -7.84 9.53
C ILE A 35 12.72 -7.98 8.61
N ALA A 36 11.91 -9.03 8.80
CA ALA A 36 10.70 -9.27 8.01
C ALA A 36 9.70 -8.11 8.10
N GLY A 37 9.55 -7.47 9.27
CA GLY A 37 8.70 -6.30 9.45
C GLY A 37 9.19 -5.09 8.64
N ILE A 38 10.48 -4.81 8.69
CA ILE A 38 11.09 -3.69 7.94
C ILE A 38 11.01 -3.94 6.43
N GLU A 39 11.34 -5.14 5.97
CA GLU A 39 11.25 -5.49 4.54
C GLU A 39 9.80 -5.51 4.05
N GLY A 40 8.85 -5.94 4.89
CA GLY A 40 7.42 -5.88 4.58
C GLY A 40 6.91 -4.45 4.41
N LEU A 41 7.35 -3.52 5.26
CA LEU A 41 7.01 -2.10 5.13
C LEU A 41 7.61 -1.49 3.85
N ASP A 42 8.85 -1.84 3.53
CA ASP A 42 9.51 -1.40 2.29
C ASP A 42 8.79 -1.95 1.04
N ALA A 43 8.43 -3.23 1.05
CA ALA A 43 7.67 -3.87 -0.03
C ALA A 43 6.29 -3.22 -0.21
N TYR A 44 5.60 -2.89 0.89
CA TYR A 44 4.34 -2.16 0.84
C TYR A 44 4.52 -0.75 0.24
N ASN A 45 5.52 0.00 0.72
CA ASN A 45 5.85 1.33 0.20
C ASN A 45 6.16 1.26 -1.31
N ARG A 46 6.92 0.26 -1.74
CA ARG A 46 7.21 0.01 -3.15
C ARG A 46 5.94 -0.25 -3.95
N TRP A 47 5.04 -1.11 -3.46
CA TRP A 47 3.75 -1.36 -4.13
C TRP A 47 2.92 -0.08 -4.27
N VAL A 48 2.85 0.75 -3.22
CA VAL A 48 2.18 2.05 -3.29
C VAL A 48 2.83 2.94 -4.36
N CYS A 49 4.15 3.09 -4.33
CA CYS A 49 4.88 3.97 -5.26
C CYS A 49 4.87 3.49 -6.71
N GLU A 50 4.95 2.18 -6.96
CA GLU A 50 5.07 1.61 -8.31
C GLU A 50 3.72 1.28 -8.94
N VAL A 51 2.67 1.04 -8.14
CA VAL A 51 1.35 0.63 -8.64
C VAL A 51 0.30 1.69 -8.37
N LEU A 52 0.10 2.09 -7.11
CA LEU A 52 -1.00 3.01 -6.77
C LEU A 52 -0.73 4.44 -7.24
N MET A 53 0.48 4.97 -6.98
CA MET A 53 0.80 6.36 -7.31
C MET A 53 0.70 6.65 -8.82
N PRO A 54 1.17 5.79 -9.74
CA PRO A 54 0.99 6.01 -11.17
C PRO A 54 -0.48 6.06 -11.59
N ILE A 55 -1.33 5.20 -11.03
CA ILE A 55 -2.78 5.21 -11.29
C ILE A 55 -3.39 6.54 -10.80
N ALA A 56 -3.05 6.96 -9.58
CA ALA A 56 -3.55 8.21 -9.01
C ALA A 56 -3.11 9.42 -9.84
N PHE A 57 -1.83 9.51 -10.22
CA PHE A 57 -1.33 10.61 -11.03
C PHE A 57 -1.90 10.62 -12.45
N GLN A 58 -2.10 9.46 -13.07
CA GLN A 58 -2.76 9.37 -14.37
C GLN A 58 -4.17 9.96 -14.29
N TRP A 59 -4.93 9.61 -13.25
CA TRP A 59 -6.27 10.17 -13.03
C TRP A 59 -6.23 11.68 -12.77
N ILE A 60 -5.27 12.16 -11.97
CA ILE A 60 -5.09 13.60 -11.71
C ILE A 60 -4.82 14.38 -12.99
N GLU A 61 -3.96 13.86 -13.86
CA GLU A 61 -3.62 14.50 -15.14
C GLU A 61 -4.86 14.55 -16.06
N GLU A 62 -5.65 13.48 -16.10
CA GLU A 62 -6.91 13.44 -16.86
C GLU A 62 -7.96 14.44 -16.34
N ASN A 63 -7.87 14.81 -15.06
CA ASN A 63 -8.79 15.72 -14.39
C ASN A 63 -8.14 17.05 -13.98
N TYR A 64 -7.02 17.42 -14.62
CA TYR A 64 -6.14 18.51 -14.21
C TYR A 64 -6.88 19.80 -13.87
N THR A 65 -7.72 20.31 -14.78
CA THR A 65 -8.42 21.58 -14.57
C THR A 65 -9.27 21.59 -13.31
N ALA A 66 -9.96 20.48 -13.01
CA ALA A 66 -10.80 20.38 -11.82
C ALA A 66 -9.95 20.26 -10.56
N VAL A 67 -8.92 19.41 -10.58
CA VAL A 67 -8.04 19.16 -9.43
C VAL A 67 -7.31 20.44 -9.00
N TYR A 68 -6.80 21.22 -9.96
CA TYR A 68 -5.98 22.40 -9.70
C TYR A 68 -6.79 23.70 -9.55
N ALA A 69 -8.12 23.67 -9.71
CA ALA A 69 -8.96 24.86 -9.61
C ALA A 69 -8.97 25.47 -8.19
N SER A 70 -8.89 24.62 -7.16
CA SER A 70 -8.94 25.00 -5.75
C SER A 70 -7.55 25.09 -5.09
N VAL A 71 -6.49 24.68 -5.78
CA VAL A 71 -5.13 24.64 -5.24
C VAL A 71 -4.47 26.01 -5.42
N PRO A 72 -4.05 26.71 -4.34
CA PRO A 72 -3.34 27.98 -4.47
C PRO A 72 -2.02 27.79 -5.24
N ASP A 73 -1.63 28.81 -6.02
CA ASP A 73 -0.48 28.72 -6.93
C ASP A 73 0.82 28.27 -6.24
N ASP A 74 1.07 28.75 -5.01
CA ASP A 74 2.26 28.40 -4.22
C ASP A 74 2.32 26.91 -3.80
N TYR A 75 1.20 26.18 -3.90
CA TYR A 75 1.09 24.77 -3.50
C TYR A 75 0.83 23.81 -4.66
N LYS A 76 0.83 24.28 -5.91
CA LYS A 76 0.56 23.42 -7.08
C LYS A 76 1.62 22.34 -7.31
N ASP A 77 2.83 22.56 -6.82
CA ASP A 77 3.91 21.57 -6.90
C ASP A 77 3.98 20.65 -5.66
N ASP A 78 3.15 20.90 -4.63
CA ASP A 78 3.06 20.03 -3.45
C ASP A 78 2.17 18.83 -3.76
N VAL A 79 2.79 17.67 -3.91
CA VAL A 79 2.12 16.41 -4.23
C VAL A 79 1.03 16.05 -3.20
N GLY A 80 1.28 16.30 -1.91
CA GLY A 80 0.32 16.01 -0.85
C GLY A 80 -0.93 16.87 -0.97
N VAL A 81 -0.76 18.16 -1.26
CA VAL A 81 -1.87 19.11 -1.48
C VAL A 81 -2.66 18.74 -2.73
N VAL A 82 -1.99 18.42 -3.83
CA VAL A 82 -2.64 18.01 -5.09
C VAL A 82 -3.45 16.72 -4.90
N ILE A 83 -2.89 15.71 -4.24
CA ILE A 83 -3.60 14.46 -3.95
C ILE A 83 -4.81 14.71 -3.06
N ALA A 84 -4.68 15.54 -2.03
CA ALA A 84 -5.79 15.89 -1.16
C ALA A 84 -6.93 16.58 -1.93
N SER A 85 -6.60 17.54 -2.81
CA SER A 85 -7.58 18.20 -3.68
C SER A 85 -8.27 17.20 -4.62
N ALA A 86 -7.49 16.32 -5.26
CA ALA A 86 -8.01 15.28 -6.13
C ALA A 86 -8.95 14.32 -5.38
N PHE A 87 -8.60 13.95 -4.16
CA PHE A 87 -9.42 13.05 -3.35
C PHE A 87 -10.77 13.65 -2.96
N GLU A 88 -10.83 14.95 -2.67
CA GLU A 88 -12.13 15.62 -2.42
C GLU A 88 -13.03 15.63 -3.66
N LEU A 89 -12.45 15.74 -4.86
CA LEU A 89 -13.22 15.58 -6.10
C LEU A 89 -13.75 14.15 -6.26
N VAL A 90 -12.92 13.13 -5.98
CA VAL A 90 -13.34 11.73 -6.03
C VAL A 90 -14.48 11.47 -5.05
N LYS A 91 -14.41 12.01 -3.82
CA LYS A 91 -15.48 11.90 -2.82
C LYS A 91 -16.81 12.48 -3.27
N ALA A 92 -16.78 13.52 -4.11
CA ALA A 92 -17.99 14.13 -4.66
C ALA A 92 -18.61 13.32 -5.82
N MET A 93 -17.94 12.27 -6.32
CA MET A 93 -18.45 11.43 -7.40
C MET A 93 -19.42 10.37 -6.87
N SER A 94 -20.43 10.01 -7.67
CA SER A 94 -21.41 8.97 -7.30
C SER A 94 -20.76 7.62 -7.00
N ASN A 95 -19.72 7.24 -7.75
CA ASN A 95 -19.02 5.97 -7.58
C ASN A 95 -18.37 5.83 -6.18
N TYR A 96 -17.97 6.94 -5.56
CA TYR A 96 -17.41 6.93 -4.22
C TYR A 96 -18.50 6.62 -3.19
N SER A 97 -19.66 7.29 -3.28
CA SER A 97 -20.83 6.99 -2.45
C SER A 97 -21.31 5.55 -2.63
N ASP A 98 -21.37 5.05 -3.88
CA ASP A 98 -21.73 3.65 -4.16
C ASP A 98 -20.73 2.68 -3.51
N GLY A 99 -19.45 3.05 -3.45
CA GLY A 99 -18.41 2.29 -2.77
C GLY A 99 -18.60 2.29 -1.25
N GLU A 100 -18.93 3.43 -0.65
CA GLU A 100 -19.23 3.53 0.79
C GLU A 100 -20.45 2.70 1.19
N ASP A 101 -21.50 2.71 0.36
CA ASP A 101 -22.70 1.92 0.64
C ASP A 101 -22.42 0.42 0.53
N LYS A 102 -21.65 -0.02 -0.47
CA LYS A 102 -21.17 -1.41 -0.55
C LYS A 102 -20.29 -1.80 0.64
N ALA A 103 -19.47 -0.89 1.15
CA ALA A 103 -18.67 -1.13 2.34
C ALA A 103 -19.55 -1.35 3.58
N LYS A 104 -20.57 -0.50 3.79
CA LYS A 104 -21.55 -0.67 4.87
C LYS A 104 -22.36 -1.96 4.74
N GLU A 105 -22.78 -2.30 3.52
CA GLU A 105 -23.49 -3.56 3.24
C GLU A 105 -22.61 -4.77 3.58
N PHE A 106 -21.33 -4.71 3.23
CA PHE A 106 -20.35 -5.73 3.58
C PHE A 106 -20.20 -5.85 5.10
N ASP A 107 -20.00 -4.74 5.81
CA ASP A 107 -19.83 -4.73 7.26
C ASP A 107 -21.06 -5.31 7.98
N ALA A 108 -22.27 -4.87 7.59
CA ALA A 108 -23.51 -5.40 8.14
C ALA A 108 -23.70 -6.90 7.85
N ALA A 109 -23.37 -7.34 6.64
CA ALA A 109 -23.43 -8.75 6.27
C ALA A 109 -22.38 -9.57 7.04
N HIS A 110 -21.20 -9.00 7.29
CA HIS A 110 -20.13 -9.64 8.05
C HIS A 110 -20.51 -9.81 9.53
N GLU A 111 -21.00 -8.75 10.18
CA GLU A 111 -21.53 -8.79 11.55
C GLU A 111 -22.71 -9.76 11.68
N GLY A 112 -23.56 -9.83 10.67
CA GLY A 112 -24.68 -10.77 10.58
C GLY A 112 -24.28 -12.22 10.28
N GLY A 113 -23.00 -12.53 10.07
CA GLY A 113 -22.52 -13.88 9.76
C GLY A 113 -22.87 -14.39 8.36
N ASN A 114 -23.30 -13.49 7.47
CA ASN A 114 -23.77 -13.81 6.12
C ASN A 114 -22.68 -13.68 5.05
N VAL A 115 -21.44 -13.40 5.46
CA VAL A 115 -20.28 -13.29 4.56
C VAL A 115 -19.35 -14.47 4.77
N ASP A 116 -19.12 -15.23 3.70
CA ASP A 116 -18.08 -16.24 3.68
C ASP A 116 -16.71 -15.60 3.44
N LEU A 117 -16.05 -15.22 4.54
CA LEU A 117 -14.71 -14.60 4.50
C LEU A 117 -13.67 -15.49 3.81
N THR A 118 -13.87 -16.81 3.76
CA THR A 118 -12.89 -17.73 3.18
C THR A 118 -12.79 -17.60 1.65
N LYS A 119 -13.80 -16.97 1.03
CA LYS A 119 -13.85 -16.71 -0.40
C LYS A 119 -13.36 -15.32 -0.78
N LEU A 120 -13.09 -14.44 0.18
CA LEU A 120 -12.60 -13.10 -0.10
C LEU A 120 -11.11 -13.14 -0.44
N ASN A 121 -10.74 -12.47 -1.53
CA ASN A 121 -9.36 -12.29 -1.97
C ASN A 121 -8.54 -13.59 -1.92
N PRO A 122 -8.98 -14.68 -2.59
CA PRO A 122 -8.41 -16.02 -2.39
C PRO A 122 -6.90 -16.06 -2.65
N VAL A 123 -6.43 -15.33 -3.67
CA VAL A 123 -5.00 -15.22 -4.00
C VAL A 123 -4.20 -14.61 -2.84
N TRP A 124 -4.66 -13.47 -2.30
CA TRP A 124 -3.99 -12.82 -1.16
C TRP A 124 -4.04 -13.69 0.09
N THR A 125 -5.19 -14.32 0.33
CA THR A 125 -5.39 -15.26 1.43
C THR A 125 -4.40 -16.42 1.36
N ASP A 126 -4.19 -17.00 0.17
CA ASP A 126 -3.27 -18.11 -0.02
C ASP A 126 -1.81 -17.68 0.15
N ILE A 127 -1.42 -16.52 -0.38
CA ILE A 127 -0.09 -15.94 -0.17
C ILE A 127 0.18 -15.74 1.32
N VAL A 128 -0.76 -15.13 2.06
CA VAL A 128 -0.60 -14.86 3.50
C VAL A 128 -0.50 -16.17 4.30
N LYS A 129 -1.32 -17.18 3.96
CA LYS A 129 -1.24 -18.51 4.58
C LYS A 129 0.14 -19.13 4.35
N GLN A 130 0.64 -19.09 3.12
CA GLN A 130 1.94 -19.66 2.78
C GLN A 130 3.07 -18.99 3.57
N VAL A 131 3.12 -17.66 3.58
CA VAL A 131 4.12 -16.89 4.35
C VAL A 131 4.11 -17.26 5.84
N ARG A 132 2.91 -17.36 6.45
CA ARG A 132 2.77 -17.74 7.87
C ARG A 132 3.26 -19.17 8.12
N ASN A 133 2.88 -20.11 7.25
CA ASN A 133 3.27 -21.51 7.38
C ASN A 133 4.77 -21.71 7.22
N ASP A 134 5.39 -21.07 6.24
CA ASP A 134 6.82 -21.17 5.98
C ASP A 134 7.62 -20.56 7.14
N THR A 135 7.19 -19.40 7.64
CA THR A 135 7.78 -18.76 8.82
C THR A 135 7.74 -19.70 10.04
N LYS A 136 6.56 -20.25 10.34
CA LYS A 136 6.39 -21.19 11.45
C LYS A 136 7.26 -22.43 11.28
N THR A 137 7.27 -23.01 10.07
CA THR A 137 8.06 -24.20 9.76
C THR A 137 9.55 -23.97 10.00
N GLU A 138 10.07 -22.79 9.68
CA GLU A 138 11.48 -22.46 9.93
C GLU A 138 11.78 -22.32 11.43
N TYR A 139 10.92 -21.62 12.18
CA TYR A 139 11.07 -21.49 13.63
C TYR A 139 10.99 -22.83 14.36
N ASP A 140 10.08 -23.71 13.95
CA ASP A 140 9.91 -25.05 14.53
C ASP A 140 11.19 -25.90 14.41
N LYS A 141 12.01 -25.71 13.37
CA LYS A 141 13.31 -26.42 13.21
C LYS A 141 14.30 -26.11 14.33
N TYR A 142 14.27 -24.88 14.86
CA TYR A 142 15.22 -24.41 15.88
C TYR A 142 14.60 -24.30 17.28
N LYS A 143 13.34 -24.70 17.44
CA LYS A 143 12.61 -24.62 18.71
C LYS A 143 13.33 -25.28 19.88
N SER A 144 14.01 -26.40 19.66
CA SER A 144 14.78 -27.09 20.70
C SER A 144 16.02 -26.31 21.18
N VAL A 145 16.60 -25.50 20.29
CA VAL A 145 17.78 -24.67 20.58
C VAL A 145 17.37 -23.34 21.19
N LEU A 146 16.28 -22.75 20.69
CA LEU A 146 15.81 -21.41 21.06
C LEU A 146 14.85 -21.41 22.26
N LYS A 147 14.26 -22.57 22.61
CA LYS A 147 13.38 -22.74 23.78
C LYS A 147 12.27 -21.69 23.80
N ASP A 148 12.05 -21.04 24.95
CA ASP A 148 10.97 -20.09 25.23
C ASP A 148 11.20 -18.71 24.60
N THR A 149 12.24 -18.52 23.77
CA THR A 149 12.45 -17.25 23.06
C THR A 149 11.57 -17.10 21.82
N ILE A 150 10.80 -18.13 21.46
CA ILE A 150 9.82 -18.14 20.36
C ILE A 150 8.55 -18.84 20.84
N ASP A 151 7.42 -18.13 20.79
CA ASP A 151 6.08 -18.67 21.04
C ASP A 151 5.39 -19.11 19.73
#